data_AF-A0A146M1I9-F1
#
_entry.id   AF-A0A146M1I9-F1
#
_cell.length_a   1.000
_cell.length_b   1.000
_cell.length_c   1.000
_cell.angle_alpha   90.00
_cell.angle_beta   90.00
_cell.angle_gamma   90.00
#
_symmetry.space_group_name_H-M   'P 1'
#
loop_
_entity.id
_entity.type
_entity.pdbx_description
1 polymer ?
#
loop_
_entity_poly.entity_id
_entity_poly.type
_entity_poly.pdbx_seq_one_letter_code
_entity_poly.pdbx_strand_id
1 'polypeptide(L)'
;AGYKVSETHAAPNSVKTDAPAEVIWDIVRTWVKNGHPVSEKRIKESDVTKRILEAPVRNDIRFDFNADAGMDTEGLVRFQVNPAPYWGPGLRAKNNLVDGCATKEAKRKANQNKSKPAAVENMESNEVNKK
;
A
#
# COMPACT_ATOMS: atom_id res chain seq x y z
N ALA A 1 -22.72 9.32 -10.66
CA ALA A 1 -22.94 8.76 -9.32
C ALA A 1 -23.23 9.83 -8.26
N GLY A 2 -22.70 11.06 -8.38
CA GLY A 2 -23.12 12.20 -7.54
C GLY A 2 -22.63 12.18 -6.09
N TYR A 3 -21.82 11.18 -5.72
CA TYR A 3 -21.21 11.05 -4.40
C TYR A 3 -20.05 12.04 -4.24
N LYS A 4 -19.92 12.59 -3.03
CA LYS A 4 -18.80 13.44 -2.65
C LYS A 4 -17.62 12.58 -2.26
N VAL A 5 -16.44 12.98 -2.70
CA VAL A 5 -15.20 12.25 -2.47
C VAL A 5 -14.10 13.23 -2.07
N SER A 6 -13.32 12.87 -1.06
CA SER A 6 -12.12 13.61 -0.67
C SER A 6 -11.07 12.68 -0.07
N GLU A 7 -9.79 12.89 -0.34
CA GLU A 7 -8.68 12.27 0.39
C GLU A 7 -8.67 12.64 1.88
N THR A 8 -8.02 11.83 2.70
CA THR A 8 -7.86 12.08 4.14
C THR A 8 -6.39 12.12 4.56
N HIS A 9 -6.06 12.99 5.52
CA HIS A 9 -4.73 13.03 6.14
C HIS A 9 -4.41 11.79 7.00
N ALA A 10 -5.41 10.93 7.26
CA ALA A 10 -5.21 9.74 8.10
C ALA A 10 -4.26 8.72 7.45
N ALA A 11 -4.31 8.58 6.13
CA ALA A 11 -3.42 7.68 5.37
C ALA A 11 -3.37 8.06 3.88
N PRO A 12 -2.23 7.87 3.21
CA PRO A 12 -2.00 8.34 1.83
C PRO A 12 -2.91 7.71 0.77
N ASN A 13 -3.42 6.50 1.01
CA ASN A 13 -4.30 5.79 0.08
C ASN A 13 -5.74 5.68 0.61
N SER A 14 -6.14 6.60 1.50
CA SER A 14 -7.46 6.58 2.10
C SER A 14 -8.33 7.68 1.54
N VAL A 15 -9.58 7.32 1.28
CA VAL A 15 -10.59 8.17 0.64
C VAL A 15 -11.82 8.22 1.54
N LYS A 16 -12.34 9.42 1.75
CA LYS A 16 -13.64 9.66 2.39
C LYS A 16 -14.70 9.81 1.32
N THR A 17 -15.83 9.16 1.52
CA THR A 17 -16.99 9.28 0.63
C THR A 17 -18.29 9.16 1.42
N ASP A 18 -19.34 9.77 0.89
CA ASP A 18 -20.73 9.60 1.34
C ASP A 18 -21.44 8.43 0.62
N ALA A 19 -20.75 7.74 -0.29
CA ALA A 19 -21.31 6.58 -0.99
C ALA A 19 -21.64 5.42 -0.04
N PRO A 20 -22.74 4.69 -0.27
CA PRO A 20 -23.06 3.51 0.51
C PRO A 20 -22.04 2.40 0.25
N ALA A 21 -21.84 1.52 1.24
CA ALA A 21 -20.87 0.43 1.15
C ALA A 21 -21.10 -0.51 -0.07
N GLU A 22 -22.36 -0.65 -0.51
CA GLU A 22 -22.69 -1.45 -1.70
C GLU A 22 -21.98 -0.93 -2.97
N VAL A 23 -21.92 0.39 -3.14
CA VAL A 23 -21.25 1.03 -4.29
C VAL A 23 -19.75 0.75 -4.23
N ILE A 24 -19.15 0.82 -3.04
CA ILE A 24 -17.72 0.51 -2.86
C ILE A 24 -17.43 -0.94 -3.28
N TRP A 25 -18.29 -1.89 -2.89
CA TRP A 25 -18.14 -3.28 -3.31
C TRP A 25 -18.40 -3.50 -4.79
N ASP A 26 -19.32 -2.75 -5.41
CA ASP A 26 -19.49 -2.77 -6.86
C ASP A 26 -18.19 -2.32 -7.56
N ILE A 27 -17.51 -1.27 -7.07
CA ILE A 27 -16.23 -0.79 -7.63
C ILE A 27 -15.16 -1.89 -7.58
N VAL A 28 -15.02 -2.54 -6.42
CA VAL A 28 -14.04 -3.63 -6.27
C VAL A 28 -14.36 -4.80 -7.19
N ARG A 29 -15.64 -5.16 -7.34
CA ARG A 29 -16.06 -6.26 -8.22
C ARG A 29 -15.83 -5.95 -9.70
N THR A 30 -16.15 -4.74 -10.15
CA THR A 30 -15.90 -4.34 -11.55
C THR A 30 -14.41 -4.26 -11.84
N TRP A 31 -13.59 -3.81 -10.89
CA TRP A 31 -12.14 -3.82 -11.00
C TRP A 31 -11.58 -5.23 -11.24
N VAL A 32 -12.03 -6.21 -10.45
CA VAL A 32 -11.60 -7.61 -10.60
C VAL A 32 -12.03 -8.18 -11.95
N LYS A 33 -13.26 -7.87 -12.41
CA LYS A 33 -13.79 -8.31 -13.71
C LYS A 33 -13.06 -7.68 -14.90
N ASN A 34 -12.61 -6.44 -14.79
CA ASN A 34 -12.05 -5.67 -15.90
C ASN A 34 -10.57 -5.95 -16.21
N GLY A 35 -9.91 -6.84 -15.47
CA GLY A 35 -8.53 -7.23 -15.79
C GLY A 35 -7.61 -7.49 -14.60
N HIS A 36 -8.13 -7.45 -13.37
CA HIS A 36 -7.34 -7.70 -12.15
C HIS A 36 -7.88 -8.90 -11.37
N PRO A 37 -7.86 -10.12 -11.96
CA PRO A 37 -8.37 -11.31 -11.30
C PRO A 37 -7.54 -11.64 -10.06
N VAL A 38 -8.23 -12.02 -8.98
CA VAL A 38 -7.59 -12.54 -7.78
C VAL A 38 -7.07 -13.94 -8.07
N SER A 39 -5.85 -14.24 -7.64
CA SER A 39 -5.24 -15.56 -7.84
C SER A 39 -6.09 -16.66 -7.20
N GLU A 40 -6.49 -17.65 -8.00
CA GLU A 40 -7.36 -18.78 -7.60
C GLU A 40 -6.80 -19.55 -6.39
N LYS A 41 -5.47 -19.67 -6.29
CA LYS A 41 -4.80 -20.32 -5.15
C LYS A 41 -5.11 -19.67 -3.80
N ARG A 42 -5.54 -18.40 -3.80
CA ARG A 42 -5.90 -17.65 -2.58
C ARG A 42 -7.38 -17.74 -2.25
N ILE A 43 -8.23 -18.14 -3.20
CA ILE A 43 -9.68 -18.23 -3.02
C ILE A 43 -10.02 -19.66 -2.61
N LYS A 44 -10.36 -19.86 -1.34
CA LYS A 44 -10.89 -21.14 -0.86
C LYS A 44 -12.41 -21.20 -1.09
N GLU A 45 -12.97 -22.41 -1.16
CA GLU A 45 -14.40 -22.60 -1.46
C GLU A 45 -15.34 -22.03 -0.38
N SER A 46 -14.93 -22.07 0.89
CA SER A 46 -15.66 -21.47 2.01
C SER A 46 -15.28 -20.02 2.30
N ASP A 47 -14.56 -19.36 1.38
CA ASP A 47 -14.01 -18.04 1.62
C ASP A 47 -15.03 -16.92 1.42
N VAL A 48 -15.00 -15.94 2.32
CA VAL A 48 -15.82 -14.72 2.26
C VAL A 48 -15.55 -13.96 0.95
N THR A 49 -14.31 -13.98 0.48
CA THR A 49 -13.89 -13.37 -0.79
C THR A 49 -14.71 -13.88 -1.96
N LYS A 50 -14.94 -15.21 -2.04
CA LYS A 50 -15.69 -15.82 -3.14
C LYS A 50 -17.13 -15.29 -3.18
N ARG A 51 -17.79 -15.24 -2.01
CA ARG A 51 -19.16 -14.70 -1.89
C ARG A 51 -19.26 -13.22 -2.25
N ILE A 52 -18.26 -12.41 -1.87
CA ILE A 52 -18.22 -11.00 -2.23
C ILE A 52 -18.08 -10.84 -3.76
N LEU A 53 -17.22 -11.63 -4.41
CA LEU A 53 -16.98 -11.52 -5.85
C LEU A 53 -18.15 -12.05 -6.71
N GLU A 54 -18.86 -13.07 -6.24
CA GLU A 54 -20.03 -13.66 -6.91
C GLU A 54 -21.26 -12.75 -6.87
N ALA A 55 -21.33 -11.82 -5.91
CA ALA A 55 -22.47 -10.92 -5.78
C ALA A 55 -22.68 -10.05 -7.03
N PRO A 56 -23.94 -9.83 -7.48
CA PRO A 56 -24.24 -9.08 -8.69
C PRO A 56 -23.91 -7.59 -8.55
N VAL A 57 -23.24 -7.02 -9.55
CA VAL A 57 -22.93 -5.58 -9.60
C VAL A 57 -24.20 -4.83 -9.98
N ARG A 58 -24.62 -3.86 -9.16
CA ARG A 58 -25.89 -3.12 -9.37
C ARG A 58 -25.69 -1.83 -10.15
N ASN A 59 -24.55 -1.17 -9.95
CA ASN A 59 -24.24 0.12 -10.57
C ASN A 59 -23.35 -0.03 -11.80
N ASP A 60 -23.58 0.79 -12.84
CA ASP A 60 -22.63 0.93 -13.96
C ASP A 60 -21.40 1.72 -13.47
N ILE A 61 -20.22 1.10 -13.52
CA ILE A 61 -18.97 1.66 -13.01
C ILE A 61 -17.97 1.75 -14.14
N ARG A 62 -17.46 2.96 -14.33
CA ARG A 62 -16.44 3.30 -15.32
C ARG A 62 -15.23 3.85 -14.60
N PHE A 63 -14.05 3.46 -15.06
CA PHE A 63 -12.77 3.89 -14.51
C PHE A 63 -12.14 5.03 -15.33
N ASP A 64 -12.96 5.74 -16.10
CA ASP A 64 -12.55 6.92 -16.85
C ASP A 64 -12.20 8.07 -15.89
N PHE A 65 -11.31 8.96 -16.32
CA PHE A 65 -10.92 10.12 -15.53
C PHE A 65 -12.13 11.05 -15.31
N ASN A 66 -12.40 11.40 -14.06
CA ASN A 66 -13.47 12.32 -13.69
C ASN A 66 -12.90 13.70 -13.34
N ALA A 67 -13.08 14.68 -14.23
CA ALA A 67 -12.61 16.06 -14.02
C ALA A 67 -13.28 16.75 -12.81
N ASP A 68 -14.52 16.38 -12.50
CA ASP A 68 -15.29 16.98 -11.39
C ASP A 68 -14.83 16.48 -10.01
N ALA A 69 -14.02 15.41 -9.96
CA ALA A 69 -13.48 14.85 -8.72
C ALA A 69 -12.10 15.44 -8.36
N GLY A 70 -11.68 16.53 -9.01
CA GLY A 70 -10.42 17.20 -8.73
C GLY A 70 -10.37 17.73 -7.29
N MET A 71 -9.26 17.46 -6.61
CA MET A 71 -8.97 18.02 -5.29
C MET A 71 -7.84 19.04 -5.41
N ASP A 72 -7.98 20.16 -4.70
CA ASP A 72 -6.90 21.13 -4.59
C ASP A 72 -5.71 20.51 -3.84
N THR A 73 -4.55 20.49 -4.49
CA THR A 73 -3.30 19.92 -3.98
C THR A 73 -2.18 20.97 -3.96
N GLU A 74 -2.44 22.20 -4.41
CA GLU A 74 -1.39 23.18 -4.60
C GLU A 74 -0.87 23.69 -3.26
N GLY A 75 0.45 23.62 -3.08
CA GLY A 75 1.14 24.17 -1.89
C GLY A 75 0.94 23.39 -0.58
N LEU A 76 0.26 22.24 -0.58
CA LEU A 76 -0.05 21.51 0.65
C LEU A 76 0.65 20.14 0.72
N VAL A 77 1.63 20.01 1.62
CA VAL A 77 2.23 18.71 1.97
C VAL A 77 1.26 17.95 2.87
N ARG A 78 0.51 16.99 2.31
CA ARG A 78 -0.41 16.14 3.09
C ARG A 78 0.34 15.19 4.03
N PHE A 79 1.38 14.54 3.51
CA PHE A 79 2.20 13.59 4.25
C PHE A 79 3.67 14.00 4.15
N GLN A 80 4.29 14.27 5.29
CA GLN A 80 5.71 14.56 5.33
C GLN A 80 6.49 13.32 4.91
N VAL A 81 7.27 13.41 3.83
CA VAL A 81 8.20 12.34 3.48
C VAL A 81 9.28 12.30 4.54
N ASN A 82 9.57 11.10 5.01
CA ASN A 82 10.65 10.90 5.96
C ASN A 82 12.00 11.29 5.30
N PRO A 83 12.75 12.28 5.86
CA PRO A 83 14.00 12.75 5.25
C PRO A 83 15.13 11.72 5.26
N ALA A 84 15.13 10.73 6.15
CA ALA A 84 16.16 9.69 6.18
C ALA A 84 15.61 8.33 6.65
N PRO A 85 16.12 7.20 6.14
CA PRO A 85 15.83 5.90 6.75
C PRO A 85 16.11 5.95 8.25
N TYR A 86 15.16 5.50 9.05
CA TYR A 86 15.26 5.47 10.51
C TYR A 86 15.19 6.82 11.25
N TRP A 87 14.62 7.84 10.62
CA TRP A 87 14.28 9.10 11.28
C TRP A 87 13.33 8.89 12.46
N GLY A 88 13.76 9.35 13.62
CA GLY A 88 13.02 9.20 14.87
C GLY A 88 13.97 9.09 16.06
N PRO A 89 13.43 9.05 17.28
CA PRO A 89 14.22 8.84 18.49
C PRO A 89 15.08 7.58 18.33
N GLY A 90 16.39 7.73 18.57
CA GLY A 90 17.36 6.65 18.43
C GLY A 90 17.12 5.49 19.40
N LEU A 91 18.06 4.54 19.41
CA LEU A 91 18.05 3.45 20.38
C LEU A 91 17.99 3.99 21.82
N ARG A 92 17.23 3.30 22.70
CA ARG A 92 17.25 3.55 24.16
C ARG A 92 18.69 3.62 24.67
N ALA A 93 19.01 4.66 25.44
CA ALA A 93 20.33 4.80 26.06
C ALA A 93 20.66 3.59 26.96
N LYS A 94 21.91 3.11 26.88
CA LYS A 94 22.46 2.07 27.75
C LYS A 94 23.74 2.61 28.39
N ASN A 95 23.97 2.31 29.66
CA ASN A 95 25.05 2.91 30.46
C ASN A 95 26.48 2.38 30.13
N ASN A 96 26.68 1.65 29.03
CA ASN A 96 27.98 1.07 28.71
C ASN A 96 28.71 1.92 27.65
N LEU A 97 29.74 2.63 28.13
CA LEU A 97 30.55 3.66 27.48
C LEU A 97 31.51 3.18 26.36
N VAL A 98 31.32 2.00 25.75
CA VAL A 98 32.36 1.39 24.88
C VAL A 98 32.01 1.32 23.40
N ASP A 99 30.77 1.56 23.01
CA ASP A 99 30.31 1.20 21.66
C ASP A 99 29.85 2.43 20.84
N GLY A 100 30.77 2.95 20.01
CA GLY A 100 30.57 4.08 19.10
C GLY A 100 29.52 3.85 17.99
N CYS A 101 29.22 4.89 17.21
CA CYS A 101 28.13 4.96 16.21
C CYS A 101 28.05 3.74 15.25
N ALA A 102 29.18 3.24 14.75
CA ALA A 102 29.23 2.10 13.81
C ALA A 102 28.70 0.78 14.42
N THR A 103 28.92 0.56 15.71
CA THR A 103 28.41 -0.65 16.41
C THR A 103 26.89 -0.62 16.58
N LYS A 104 26.27 0.58 16.59
CA LYS A 104 24.83 0.76 16.77
C LYS A 104 24.06 0.38 15.50
N GLU A 105 24.57 0.73 14.31
CA GLU A 105 23.99 0.33 13.03
C GLU A 105 24.10 -1.18 12.78
N ALA A 106 25.26 -1.77 13.09
CA ALA A 106 25.46 -3.22 13.00
C ALA A 106 24.49 -3.99 13.94
N LYS A 107 24.36 -3.55 15.20
CA LYS A 107 23.39 -4.12 16.15
C LYS A 107 21.94 -3.93 15.69
N ARG A 108 21.62 -2.82 15.03
CA ARG A 108 20.28 -2.58 14.48
C ARG A 108 19.96 -3.54 13.33
N LYS A 109 20.88 -3.68 12.36
CA LYS A 109 20.75 -4.66 11.26
C LYS A 109 20.59 -6.08 11.79
N ALA A 110 21.40 -6.49 12.76
CA ALA A 110 21.33 -7.82 13.37
C ALA A 110 20.03 -8.10 14.16
N ASN A 111 19.32 -7.05 14.60
CA ASN A 111 18.11 -7.18 15.41
C ASN A 111 16.80 -6.95 14.63
N GLN A 112 16.87 -6.61 13.34
CA GLN A 112 15.69 -6.46 12.48
C GLN A 112 15.30 -7.80 11.81
N ASN A 113 14.01 -7.97 11.48
CA ASN A 113 13.47 -9.11 10.70
C ASN A 113 13.80 -10.53 11.21
N LYS A 114 14.05 -10.72 12.51
CA LYS A 114 14.36 -12.04 13.10
C LYS A 114 13.28 -13.12 12.86
N SER A 115 12.06 -12.73 12.50
CA SER A 115 10.94 -13.64 12.20
C SER A 115 10.61 -13.76 10.71
N LYS A 116 11.33 -13.08 9.80
CA LYS A 116 11.12 -13.23 8.35
C LYS A 116 12.20 -14.14 7.77
N PRO A 117 11.86 -15.19 7.00
CA PRO A 117 12.86 -15.92 6.24
C PRO A 117 13.53 -14.95 5.23
N ALA A 118 14.83 -15.14 5.00
CA ALA A 118 15.60 -14.31 4.09
C ALA A 118 14.94 -14.27 2.71
N ALA A 119 14.78 -13.06 2.14
CA ALA A 119 14.35 -12.92 0.76
C ALA A 119 15.43 -13.53 -0.14
N VAL A 120 15.05 -14.51 -0.95
CA VAL A 120 15.92 -15.06 -1.99
C VAL A 120 16.09 -13.98 -3.06
N GLU A 121 17.25 -13.34 -3.11
CA GLU A 121 17.62 -12.42 -4.16
C GLU A 121 17.90 -13.22 -5.45
N ASN A 122 16.98 -13.19 -6.41
CA ASN A 122 17.28 -13.60 -7.78
C ASN A 122 18.15 -12.51 -8.42
N MET A 123 19.46 -12.73 -8.43
CA MET A 123 20.38 -12.03 -9.33
C MET A 123 20.20 -12.61 -10.73
N GLU A 124 19.62 -11.86 -11.65
CA GLU A 124 19.77 -12.13 -13.08
C GLU A 124 20.38 -10.89 -13.75
N SER A 125 21.65 -11.05 -14.07
CA SER A 125 22.52 -10.11 -14.78
C SER A 125 21.94 -9.84 -16.17
N ASN A 126 21.69 -8.57 -16.50
CA ASN A 126 21.45 -8.17 -17.89
C ASN A 126 22.56 -7.20 -18.31
N GLU A 127 23.63 -7.77 -18.85
CA GLU A 127 24.65 -7.05 -19.60
C GLU A 127 24.64 -7.57 -21.04
N VAL A 128 24.87 -6.66 -21.99
CA VAL A 128 25.07 -6.85 -23.45
C VAL A 128 23.80 -6.81 -24.33
N ASN A 129 23.51 -5.63 -24.92
CA ASN A 129 23.97 -5.33 -26.29
C ASN A 129 23.61 -3.88 -26.69
N LYS A 130 24.63 -3.04 -26.88
CA LYS A 130 24.52 -1.73 -27.54
C LYS A 130 25.07 -1.93 -28.96
N LYS A 131 24.20 -1.90 -29.96
CA LYS A 131 24.59 -1.73 -31.36
C LYS A 131 24.95 -0.27 -31.62
#